data_AF-A0A8T6ZV77-F1
#
_entry.id   AF-A0A8T6ZV77-F1
#
_cell.length_a   1.000
_cell.length_b   1.000
_cell.length_c   1.000
_cell.angle_alpha   90.00
_cell.angle_beta   90.00
_cell.angle_gamma   90.00
#
_symmetry.space_group_name_H-M   'P 1'
#
loop_
_entity.id
_entity.type
_entity.pdbx_description
1 polymer ?
#
loop_
_entity_poly.entity_id
_entity_poly.type
_entity_poly.pdbx_seq_one_letter_code
_entity_poly.pdbx_strand_id
1 'polypeptide(L)'
;PFVATHESMASLRLRRDHDPHELAVQLRRAFSGIVAGNVKDYGIRTIEEHGPFELHADREVMQALDELLSDFVAQKRMRLAGTYEPCYRLVA
;
A
#
# COMPACT_ATOMS: atom_id res chain seq x y z
N PRO A 1 15.98 -6.58 1.69
CA PRO A 1 15.06 -5.97 2.70
C PRO A 1 14.32 -4.78 2.07
N PHE A 2 13.08 -4.48 2.47
CA PHE A 2 12.32 -3.31 1.98
C PHE A 2 11.90 -2.46 3.19
N VAL A 3 12.26 -1.17 3.17
CA VAL A 3 11.87 -0.19 4.18
C VAL A 3 10.84 0.72 3.55
N ALA A 4 9.67 0.83 4.16
CA ALA A 4 8.58 1.64 3.66
C ALA A 4 8.76 3.09 4.11
N THR A 5 9.09 3.96 3.16
CA THR A 5 9.10 5.42 3.26
C THR A 5 8.21 5.97 2.15
N HIS A 6 7.79 7.24 2.21
CA HIS A 6 7.01 7.85 1.13
C HIS A 6 7.71 7.74 -0.23
N GLU A 7 9.02 7.95 -0.27
CA GLU A 7 9.83 7.79 -1.49
C GLU A 7 9.87 6.35 -1.99
N SER A 8 10.12 5.37 -1.10
CA SER A 8 10.22 3.96 -1.52
C SER A 8 8.88 3.38 -1.94
N MET A 9 7.78 3.89 -1.38
CA MET A 9 6.41 3.52 -1.74
C MET A 9 6.00 4.16 -3.07
N ALA A 10 6.30 5.45 -3.27
CA ALA A 10 5.98 6.15 -4.51
C ALA A 10 6.79 5.65 -5.72
N SER A 11 8.00 5.12 -5.48
CA SER A 11 8.86 4.56 -6.55
C SER A 11 8.50 3.13 -6.97
N LEU A 12 7.50 2.50 -6.36
CA LEU A 12 7.06 1.17 -6.73
C LEU A 12 6.49 1.15 -8.16
N ARG A 13 6.96 0.19 -8.95
CA ARG A 13 6.55 0.01 -10.35
C ARG A 13 5.34 -0.92 -10.46
N LEU A 14 4.16 -0.44 -10.07
CA LEU A 14 2.92 -1.21 -10.08
C LEU A 14 2.23 -1.16 -11.45
N ARG A 15 2.86 -1.79 -12.44
CA ARG A 15 2.39 -1.78 -13.84
C ARG A 15 2.44 -3.17 -14.47
N ARG A 16 1.46 -3.49 -15.31
CA ARG A 16 1.29 -4.75 -16.06
C ARG A 16 2.25 -4.93 -17.23
N ASP A 17 2.91 -3.85 -17.65
CA ASP A 17 3.87 -3.86 -18.76
C ASP A 17 5.23 -4.48 -18.40
N HIS A 18 5.48 -4.75 -17.12
CA HIS A 18 6.66 -5.50 -16.67
C HIS A 18 6.42 -7.02 -16.67
N ASP A 19 7.51 -7.78 -16.59
CA ASP A 19 7.43 -9.23 -16.37
C ASP A 19 6.60 -9.55 -15.12
N PRO A 20 5.74 -10.60 -15.15
CA PRO A 20 4.84 -10.93 -14.04
C PRO A 20 5.55 -11.11 -12.69
N HIS A 21 6.77 -11.66 -12.70
CA HIS A 21 7.53 -11.88 -11.49
C HIS A 21 8.04 -10.56 -10.87
N GLU A 22 8.39 -9.57 -11.69
CA GLU A 22 8.79 -8.24 -11.22
C GLU A 22 7.59 -7.52 -10.60
N LEU A 23 6.44 -7.54 -11.26
CA LEU A 23 5.21 -6.96 -10.70
C LEU A 23 4.85 -7.62 -9.36
N ALA A 24 4.97 -8.94 -9.24
CA ALA A 24 4.74 -9.65 -7.98
C ALA A 24 5.70 -9.18 -6.86
N VAL A 25 6.97 -8.91 -7.18
CA VAL A 25 7.93 -8.36 -6.21
C VAL A 25 7.53 -6.96 -5.76
N GLN A 26 7.07 -6.09 -6.67
CA GLN A 26 6.61 -4.74 -6.33
C GLN A 26 5.33 -4.77 -5.49
N LEU A 27 4.36 -5.61 -5.85
CA LEU A 27 3.13 -5.82 -5.08
C LEU A 27 3.45 -6.31 -3.66
N ARG A 28 4.37 -7.28 -3.52
CA ARG A 28 4.84 -7.75 -2.20
C ARG A 28 5.42 -6.60 -1.36
N ARG A 29 6.16 -5.67 -1.98
CA ARG A 29 6.68 -4.47 -1.30
C ARG A 29 5.55 -3.51 -0.90
N ALA A 30 4.59 -3.25 -1.78
CA ALA A 30 3.43 -2.42 -1.49
C ALA A 30 2.66 -2.92 -0.25
N PHE A 31 2.29 -4.22 -0.23
CA PHE A 31 1.62 -4.81 0.92
C PHE A 31 2.47 -4.77 2.20
N SER A 32 3.78 -5.04 2.09
CA SER A 32 4.69 -4.90 3.23
C SER A 32 4.73 -3.47 3.78
N GLY A 33 4.59 -2.46 2.92
CA GLY A 33 4.51 -1.06 3.30
C GLY A 33 3.19 -0.70 3.97
N ILE A 34 2.06 -1.20 3.45
CA ILE A 34 0.73 -1.03 4.08
C ILE A 34 0.73 -1.65 5.48
N VAL A 35 1.28 -2.86 5.64
CA VAL A 35 1.43 -3.49 6.96
C VAL A 35 2.31 -2.63 7.86
N ALA A 36 3.44 -2.11 7.36
CA ALA A 36 4.30 -1.24 8.14
C ALA A 36 3.57 0.02 8.63
N GLY A 37 2.84 0.71 7.75
CA GLY A 37 2.06 1.91 8.07
C GLY A 37 0.92 1.65 9.05
N ASN A 38 0.36 0.44 9.06
CA ASN A 38 -0.77 0.10 9.94
C ASN A 38 -0.36 -0.39 11.34
N VAL A 39 0.78 -1.10 11.50
CA VAL A 39 1.09 -1.80 12.76
C VAL A 39 2.49 -1.58 13.32
N LYS A 40 3.43 -1.00 12.56
CA LYS A 40 4.80 -0.79 13.06
C LYS A 40 4.97 0.64 13.52
N ASP A 41 5.55 0.84 14.70
CA ASP A 41 5.73 2.17 15.31
C ASP A 41 6.35 3.20 14.35
N TYR A 42 7.43 2.84 13.65
CA TYR A 42 8.06 3.75 12.68
C TYR A 42 7.11 4.09 11.51
N GLY A 43 6.32 3.12 11.05
CA GLY A 43 5.42 3.30 9.92
C GLY A 43 4.26 4.21 10.32
N ILE A 44 3.61 3.92 11.45
CA ILE A 44 2.53 4.72 12.02
C ILE A 44 2.98 6.19 12.17
N ARG A 45 4.13 6.42 12.80
CA ARG A 45 4.68 7.78 12.96
C ARG A 45 4.92 8.49 11.63
N THR A 46 5.45 7.78 10.63
CA THR A 46 5.70 8.38 9.32
C THR A 46 4.39 8.83 8.66
N ILE A 47 3.32 8.04 8.83
CA ILE A 47 1.97 8.36 8.34
C ILE A 47 1.34 9.54 9.09
N GLU A 48 1.52 9.61 10.41
CA GLU A 48 1.05 10.75 11.22
C GLU A 48 1.77 12.05 10.84
N GLU A 49 3.08 11.98 10.59
CA GLU A 49 3.91 13.16 10.29
C GLU A 49 3.75 13.66 8.84
N HIS A 50 3.60 12.77 7.87
CA HIS A 50 3.65 13.11 6.44
C HIS A 50 2.38 12.74 5.65
N GLY A 51 1.40 12.11 6.30
CA GLY A 51 0.20 11.59 5.65
C GLY A 51 0.39 10.20 5.01
N PRO A 52 -0.62 9.71 4.27
CA PRO A 52 -0.61 8.36 3.70
C PRO A 52 0.49 8.18 2.64
N PHE A 53 0.96 6.94 2.47
CA PHE A 53 1.85 6.58 1.37
C PHE A 53 1.15 6.69 0.01
N GLU A 54 1.81 7.26 -0.98
CA GLU A 54 1.28 7.28 -2.35
C GLU A 54 1.76 6.04 -3.12
N LEU A 55 0.82 5.33 -3.74
CA LEU A 55 1.07 4.16 -4.56
C LEU A 55 0.65 4.48 -5.99
N HIS A 56 1.66 4.64 -6.87
CA HIS A 56 1.44 4.90 -8.29
C HIS A 56 1.30 3.59 -9.05
N ALA A 57 0.17 3.40 -9.72
CA ALA A 57 -0.12 2.18 -10.46
C ALA A 57 -0.78 2.51 -11.80
N ASP A 58 -0.62 1.62 -12.79
CA ASP A 58 -1.45 1.72 -13.98
C ASP A 58 -2.93 1.46 -13.64
N ARG A 59 -3.83 1.84 -14.55
CA ARG A 59 -5.26 1.81 -14.32
C ARG A 59 -5.78 0.43 -13.89
N GLU A 60 -5.29 -0.63 -14.53
CA GLU A 60 -5.75 -2.00 -14.28
C GLU A 60 -5.27 -2.52 -12.92
N VAL A 61 -4.00 -2.29 -12.58
CA VAL A 61 -3.44 -2.68 -11.28
C VAL A 61 -4.05 -1.84 -10.17
N MET A 62 -4.24 -0.54 -10.40
CA MET A 62 -4.86 0.38 -9.44
C MET A 62 -6.29 -0.07 -9.08
N GLN A 63 -7.11 -0.39 -10.08
CA GLN A 63 -8.49 -0.82 -9.86
C GLN A 63 -8.56 -2.15 -9.08
N ALA A 64 -7.72 -3.12 -9.43
CA ALA A 64 -7.66 -4.40 -8.73
C ALA A 64 -7.14 -4.25 -7.28
N LEU A 65 -6.18 -3.36 -7.04
CA LEU A 65 -5.70 -3.05 -5.70
C LEU A 65 -6.77 -2.35 -4.86
N ASP A 66 -7.50 -1.39 -5.44
CA ASP A 66 -8.56 -0.66 -4.74
C ASP A 66 -9.68 -1.58 -4.29
N GLU A 67 -10.16 -2.45 -5.19
CA GLU A 67 -11.19 -3.45 -4.89
C GLU A 67 -10.75 -4.39 -3.77
N LEU A 68 -9.55 -4.97 -3.89
CA LEU A 68 -9.01 -5.91 -2.90
C LEU A 68 -8.82 -5.27 -1.52
N LEU A 69 -8.27 -4.07 -1.47
CA LEU A 69 -8.01 -3.39 -0.19
C LEU A 69 -9.33 -2.90 0.44
N SER A 70 -10.27 -2.43 -0.36
CA SER A 70 -11.62 -2.07 0.10
C SER A 70 -12.35 -3.27 0.71
N ASP A 71 -12.22 -4.45 0.10
CA ASP A 71 -12.74 -5.71 0.64
C ASP A 71 -12.10 -6.05 1.99
N PHE A 72 -10.79 -5.83 2.17
CA PHE A 72 -10.13 -6.04 3.45
C PHE A 72 -10.65 -5.10 4.54
N VAL A 73 -10.96 -3.84 4.18
CA VAL A 73 -11.58 -2.89 5.11
C VAL A 73 -12.99 -3.34 5.49
N ALA A 74 -13.83 -3.68 4.49
CA ALA A 74 -15.20 -4.14 4.71
C ALA A 74 -15.26 -5.41 5.57
N GLN A 75 -14.31 -6.33 5.36
CA GLN A 75 -14.17 -7.58 6.11
C GLN A 75 -13.46 -7.41 7.47
N LYS A 76 -13.14 -6.17 7.88
CA LYS A 76 -12.45 -5.84 9.14
C LYS A 76 -11.11 -6.55 9.30
N ARG A 77 -10.38 -6.75 8.20
CA ARG A 77 -9.04 -7.38 8.19
C ARG A 77 -7.91 -6.39 8.41
N MET A 78 -8.19 -5.08 8.32
CA MET A 78 -7.18 -4.02 8.47
C MET A 78 -7.01 -3.52 9.92
N ARG A 79 -8.02 -3.72 10.78
CA ARG A 79 -8.01 -3.26 12.18
C ARG A 79 -8.94 -4.15 13.03
N LEU A 80 -8.53 -4.45 14.26
CA LEU A 80 -9.32 -5.28 15.19
C LEU A 80 -10.57 -4.57 15.73
N ALA A 81 -10.51 -3.26 15.96
CA ALA A 81 -11.62 -2.46 16.48
C ALA A 81 -11.53 -1.00 16.02
N GLY A 82 -12.69 -0.36 15.83
CA GLY A 82 -12.81 1.04 15.39
C GLY A 82 -12.80 1.22 13.87
N THR A 83 -12.90 2.47 13.42
CA THR A 83 -12.84 2.83 11.99
C THR A 83 -11.40 2.71 11.50
N TYR A 84 -11.20 2.11 10.33
CA TYR A 84 -9.90 2.05 9.68
C TYR A 84 -9.71 3.29 8.79
N GLU A 85 -8.61 4.01 8.99
CA GLU A 85 -8.16 5.08 8.11
C GLU A 85 -6.98 4.53 7.27
N PRO A 86 -7.09 4.52 5.93
CA PRO A 86 -6.02 4.02 5.08
C PRO A 86 -4.69 4.76 5.27
N CYS A 87 -3.61 4.00 5.47
CA CYS A 87 -2.24 4.52 5.49
C CYS A 87 -1.65 4.70 4.08
N TYR A 88 -2.49 4.60 3.04
CA TYR A 88 -2.08 4.69 1.64
C TYR A 88 -3.13 5.46 0.84
N ARG A 89 -2.69 5.98 -0.32
CA ARG A 89 -3.51 6.58 -1.36
C ARG A 89 -3.08 6.01 -2.71
N LEU A 90 -4.04 5.52 -3.49
CA LEU A 90 -3.79 5.10 -4.85
C LEU A 90 -3.77 6.33 -5.77
N VAL A 91 -2.74 6.44 -6.61
CA VAL A 91 -2.54 7.56 -7.53
C VAL A 91 -2.36 7.00 -8.94
N ALA A 92 -3.10 7.55 -9.91
CA ALA A 92 -3.04 7.17 -11.33
C ALA A 92 -1.92 7.93 -12.08
#